data_AF-A0AAF5PMW3-F1
#
_entry.id   AF-A0AAF5PMW3-F1
#
_cell.length_a   1.000
_cell.length_b   1.000
_cell.length_c   1.000
_cell.angle_alpha   90.00
_cell.angle_beta   90.00
_cell.angle_gamma   90.00
#
_symmetry.space_group_name_H-M   'P 1'
#
loop_
_entity.id
_entity.type
_entity.pdbx_description
1 polymer ?
#
loop_
_entity_poly.entity_id
_entity_poly.type
_entity_poly.pdbx_seq_one_letter_code
_entity_poly.pdbx_strand_id
1 'polypeptide(L)'
;MIEDKRGILNLISEGKEKNDREWKVTVEATERILRQLEAMGENLEQSSIEIIIENKLPLDSGQKRRMQRLKEKNACLNCLQPGHTTINCKTRKRVCFYCKGHHNTALCYTKYNDQTQSVGLIEEEKIQRRQR
;
A
#
# COMPACT_ATOMS: atom_id res chain seq x y z
N MET A 1 -46.84 38.19 -36.59
CA MET A 1 -47.08 36.88 -35.94
C MET A 1 -46.11 35.77 -36.37
N ILE A 2 -45.61 35.72 -37.62
CA ILE A 2 -44.68 34.66 -38.07
C ILE A 2 -43.24 34.89 -37.55
N GLU A 3 -42.80 36.15 -37.44
CA GLU A 3 -41.47 36.52 -36.90
C GLU A 3 -41.32 36.15 -35.42
N ASP A 4 -42.40 36.28 -34.66
CA ASP A 4 -42.45 36.00 -33.23
C ASP A 4 -42.28 34.49 -32.91
N LYS A 5 -42.89 33.62 -33.73
CA LYS A 5 -42.70 32.17 -33.63
C LYS A 5 -41.27 31.73 -33.97
N ARG A 6 -40.60 32.43 -34.89
CA ARG A 6 -39.20 32.15 -35.25
C ARG A 6 -38.24 32.56 -34.14
N GLY A 7 -38.50 33.68 -33.45
CA GLY A 7 -37.75 34.09 -32.27
C GLY A 7 -37.82 33.08 -31.13
N ILE A 8 -39.02 32.57 -30.83
CA ILE A 8 -39.23 31.55 -29.79
C ILE A 8 -38.48 30.24 -30.12
N LEU A 9 -38.52 29.79 -31.38
CA LEU A 9 -37.80 28.58 -31.81
C LEU A 9 -36.28 28.70 -31.66
N ASN A 10 -35.70 29.86 -31.98
CA ASN A 10 -34.26 30.08 -31.81
C ASN A 10 -33.85 30.05 -30.33
N LEU A 11 -34.62 30.69 -29.44
CA LEU A 11 -34.34 30.67 -28.00
C LEU A 11 -34.43 29.26 -27.40
N ILE A 12 -35.37 28.43 -27.86
CA ILE A 12 -35.49 27.03 -27.45
C ILE A 12 -34.30 26.20 -27.93
N SER A 13 -33.85 26.42 -29.18
CA SER A 13 -32.68 25.74 -29.73
C SER A 13 -31.39 26.11 -28.99
N GLU A 14 -31.16 27.40 -28.74
CA GLU A 14 -30.01 27.88 -27.98
C GLU A 14 -30.02 27.36 -26.53
N GLY A 15 -31.21 27.30 -25.89
CA GLY A 15 -31.36 26.71 -24.57
C GLY A 15 -31.02 25.23 -24.53
N LYS A 16 -31.41 24.47 -25.56
CA LYS A 16 -31.06 23.04 -25.69
C LYS A 16 -29.56 22.84 -25.88
N GLU A 17 -28.91 23.62 -26.73
CA GLU A 17 -27.46 23.51 -26.96
C GLU A 17 -26.64 23.84 -25.72
N LYS A 18 -27.06 24.85 -24.94
CA LYS A 18 -26.42 25.20 -23.67
C LYS A 18 -26.55 24.07 -22.65
N ASN A 19 -27.75 23.51 -22.50
CA ASN A 19 -28.01 22.41 -21.58
C ASN A 19 -27.24 21.13 -21.98
N ASP A 20 -27.15 20.83 -23.28
CA ASP A 20 -26.40 19.67 -23.77
C ASP A 20 -24.90 19.79 -23.47
N ARG A 21 -24.34 20.99 -23.65
CA ARG A 21 -22.95 21.29 -23.32
C ARG A 21 -22.67 21.17 -21.81
N GLU A 22 -23.56 21.68 -20.98
CA GLU A 22 -23.43 21.61 -19.51
C GLU A 22 -23.54 20.16 -19.01
N TRP A 23 -24.50 19.40 -19.55
CA TRP A 23 -24.65 17.98 -19.26
C TRP A 23 -23.40 17.20 -19.66
N LYS A 24 -22.85 17.45 -20.85
CA LYS A 24 -21.62 16.81 -21.31
C LYS A 24 -20.43 17.06 -20.36
N VAL A 25 -20.24 18.30 -19.92
CA VAL A 25 -19.19 18.65 -18.94
C VAL A 25 -19.40 17.91 -17.61
N THR A 26 -20.65 17.82 -17.15
CA THR A 26 -21.00 17.14 -15.89
C THR A 26 -20.74 15.63 -15.97
N VAL A 27 -21.09 15.00 -17.08
CA VAL A 27 -20.84 13.57 -17.33
C VAL A 27 -19.34 13.29 -17.38
N GLU A 28 -18.56 14.10 -18.11
CA GLU A 28 -17.10 13.94 -18.19
C GLU A 28 -16.43 14.12 -16.82
N ALA A 29 -16.88 15.08 -16.00
CA ALA A 29 -16.38 15.25 -14.65
C ALA A 29 -16.71 14.04 -13.75
N THR A 30 -17.92 13.50 -13.87
CA THR A 30 -18.35 12.32 -13.11
C THR A 30 -17.54 11.08 -13.50
N GLU A 31 -17.33 10.83 -14.80
CA GLU A 31 -16.48 9.73 -15.26
C GLU A 31 -15.04 9.85 -14.73
N ARG A 32 -14.47 11.06 -14.69
CA ARG A 32 -13.12 11.27 -14.14
C ARG A 32 -13.05 10.93 -12.66
N ILE A 33 -14.08 11.29 -11.88
CA ILE A 33 -14.15 10.96 -10.45
C ILE A 33 -14.28 9.43 -10.28
N LEU A 34 -15.13 8.76 -11.06
CA LEU A 34 -15.31 7.32 -10.99
C LEU A 34 -14.00 6.56 -11.29
N ARG A 35 -13.25 6.95 -12.33
CA ARG A 35 -11.93 6.36 -12.64
C ARG A 35 -10.91 6.57 -11.52
N GLN A 36 -10.93 7.73 -10.86
CA GLN A 36 -10.06 7.99 -9.72
C GLN A 36 -10.43 7.12 -8.51
N LEU A 37 -11.72 6.95 -8.23
CA LEU A 37 -12.20 6.08 -7.15
C LEU A 37 -11.84 4.61 -7.41
N GLU A 38 -11.99 4.13 -8.64
CA GLU A 38 -11.60 2.77 -9.06
C GLU A 38 -10.10 2.55 -8.86
N ALA A 39 -9.25 3.46 -9.35
CA ALA A 39 -7.80 3.38 -9.17
C ALA A 39 -7.36 3.45 -7.69
N MET A 40 -8.04 4.25 -6.86
CA MET A 40 -7.78 4.27 -5.41
C MET A 40 -8.24 2.97 -4.73
N GLY A 41 -9.36 2.39 -5.16
CA GLY A 41 -9.85 1.09 -4.70
C GLY A 41 -8.82 -0.02 -4.97
N GLU A 42 -8.34 -0.12 -6.21
CA GLU A 42 -7.30 -1.09 -6.59
C GLU A 42 -5.99 -0.88 -5.80
N ASN A 43 -5.60 0.38 -5.56
CA ASN A 43 -4.41 0.73 -4.78
C ASN A 43 -4.57 0.34 -3.30
N LEU A 44 -5.74 0.56 -2.72
CA LEU A 44 -6.05 0.21 -1.33
C LEU A 44 -6.18 -1.30 -1.13
N GLU A 45 -6.76 -2.03 -2.09
CA GLU A 45 -6.80 -3.49 -2.07
C GLU A 45 -5.39 -4.07 -2.17
N GLN A 46 -4.56 -3.59 -3.11
CA GLN A 46 -3.18 -4.08 -3.24
C GLN A 46 -2.29 -3.69 -2.06
N SER A 47 -2.48 -2.52 -1.42
CA SER A 47 -1.61 -2.09 -0.32
C SER A 47 -2.08 -2.61 1.04
N SER A 48 -3.37 -2.47 1.36
CA SER A 48 -3.88 -2.78 2.71
C SER A 48 -4.05 -4.28 2.92
N ILE A 49 -4.55 -5.01 1.91
CA ILE A 49 -4.71 -6.47 2.01
C ILE A 49 -3.35 -7.13 2.03
N GLU A 50 -2.40 -6.68 1.21
CA GLU A 50 -1.06 -7.24 1.19
C GLU A 50 -0.30 -6.98 2.50
N ILE A 51 -0.44 -5.80 3.11
CA ILE A 51 0.12 -5.49 4.44
C ILE A 51 -0.56 -6.31 5.54
N ILE A 52 -1.89 -6.46 5.52
CA ILE A 52 -2.64 -7.24 6.52
C ILE A 52 -2.34 -8.74 6.40
N ILE A 53 -2.26 -9.27 5.18
CA ILE A 53 -1.89 -10.67 4.89
C ILE A 53 -0.42 -10.92 5.28
N GLU A 54 0.51 -10.02 4.96
CA GLU A 54 1.92 -10.14 5.37
C GLU A 54 2.09 -10.12 6.90
N ASN A 55 1.19 -9.46 7.63
CA ASN A 55 1.18 -9.46 9.10
C ASN A 55 0.47 -10.68 9.71
N LYS A 56 -0.36 -11.41 8.94
CA LYS A 56 -1.19 -12.54 9.40
C LYS A 56 -0.69 -13.92 8.94
N LEU A 57 0.15 -14.01 7.90
CA LEU A 57 0.79 -15.25 7.46
C LEU A 57 2.04 -15.60 8.31
N PRO A 58 2.39 -16.89 8.46
CA PRO A 58 3.49 -17.33 9.30
C PRO A 58 4.80 -16.58 9.00
N LEU A 59 5.35 -16.00 10.07
CA LEU A 59 6.33 -14.91 10.16
C LEU A 59 7.60 -15.07 9.32
N ASP A 60 8.02 -16.30 9.04
CA ASP A 60 9.23 -16.59 8.24
C ASP A 60 8.99 -16.37 6.73
N SER A 61 7.75 -16.59 6.26
CA SER A 61 7.39 -16.42 4.85
C SER A 61 7.29 -14.94 4.45
N GLY A 62 6.78 -14.08 5.34
CA GLY A 62 6.64 -12.64 5.08
C GLY A 62 7.98 -11.92 4.98
N GLN A 63 8.91 -12.20 5.90
CA GLN A 63 10.25 -11.61 5.85
C GLN A 63 11.06 -12.12 4.65
N LYS A 64 11.00 -13.43 4.34
CA LYS A 64 11.63 -14.01 3.15
C LYS A 64 11.07 -13.40 1.86
N ARG A 65 9.76 -13.22 1.76
CA ARG A 65 9.12 -12.53 0.62
C ARG A 65 9.56 -11.08 0.49
N ARG A 66 9.63 -10.32 1.59
CA ARG A 66 10.15 -8.93 1.57
C ARG A 66 11.58 -8.87 1.05
N MET A 67 12.44 -9.78 1.53
CA MET A 67 13.82 -9.88 1.06
C MET A 67 13.88 -10.26 -0.43
N GLN A 68 13.03 -11.19 -0.88
CA GLN A 68 12.95 -11.60 -2.27
C GLN A 68 12.50 -10.46 -3.19
N ARG A 69 11.43 -9.73 -2.83
CA ARG A 69 10.94 -8.56 -3.58
C ARG A 69 12.02 -7.48 -3.73
N LEU A 70 12.80 -7.24 -2.68
CA LEU A 70 13.90 -6.28 -2.73
C LEU A 70 15.02 -6.76 -3.67
N LYS A 71 15.32 -8.07 -3.70
CA LYS A 71 16.27 -8.65 -4.66
C LYS A 71 15.76 -8.53 -6.09
N GLU A 72 14.51 -8.90 -6.35
CA GLU A 72 13.87 -8.79 -7.68
C GLU A 72 13.89 -7.35 -8.19
N LYS A 73 13.66 -6.38 -7.31
CA LYS A 73 13.67 -4.94 -7.65
C LYS A 73 15.05 -4.29 -7.58
N ASN A 74 16.13 -5.03 -7.32
CA ASN A 74 17.47 -4.50 -7.08
C ASN A 74 17.47 -3.30 -6.12
N ALA A 75 16.70 -3.44 -5.04
CA ALA A 75 16.47 -2.41 -4.05
C ALA A 75 17.39 -2.54 -2.85
N CYS A 76 17.79 -1.39 -2.33
CA CYS A 76 18.69 -1.26 -1.20
C CYS A 76 18.09 -1.82 0.09
N LEU A 77 18.81 -2.67 0.82
CA LEU A 77 18.29 -3.25 2.08
C LEU A 77 18.27 -2.25 3.25
N ASN A 78 18.89 -1.08 3.09
CA ASN A 78 18.91 -0.02 4.10
C ASN A 78 17.72 0.95 3.94
N CYS A 79 17.51 1.49 2.73
CA CYS A 79 16.50 2.51 2.46
C CYS A 79 15.32 2.02 1.58
N LEU A 80 15.36 0.77 1.10
CA LEU A 80 14.33 0.11 0.29
C LEU A 80 14.11 0.75 -1.09
N GLN A 81 14.95 1.70 -1.49
CA GLN A 81 14.90 2.34 -2.80
C GLN A 81 15.68 1.53 -3.86
N PRO A 82 15.18 1.43 -5.09
CA PRO A 82 15.87 0.77 -6.20
C PRO A 82 17.09 1.56 -6.68
N GLY A 83 17.89 0.93 -7.56
CA GLY A 83 18.97 1.60 -8.29
C GLY A 83 20.32 1.67 -7.56
N HIS A 84 20.42 1.12 -6.34
CA HIS A 84 21.69 1.00 -5.64
C HIS A 84 21.69 -0.14 -4.62
N THR A 85 22.89 -0.64 -4.28
CA THR A 85 23.08 -1.64 -3.22
C THR A 85 23.20 -0.97 -1.85
N THR A 86 23.01 -1.75 -0.79
CA THR A 86 23.17 -1.30 0.60
C THR A 86 24.55 -0.67 0.87
N ILE A 87 25.60 -1.16 0.22
CA ILE A 87 26.98 -0.67 0.37
C ILE A 87 27.11 0.76 -0.20
N ASN A 88 26.41 1.04 -1.30
CA ASN A 88 26.44 2.34 -2.00
C ASN A 88 25.33 3.29 -1.55
N CYS A 89 24.62 2.95 -0.46
CA CYS A 89 23.52 3.74 0.03
C CYS A 89 24.01 5.06 0.66
N LYS A 90 23.60 6.19 0.06
CA LYS A 90 23.92 7.53 0.55
C LYS A 90 23.08 7.93 1.77
N THR A 91 21.96 7.24 2.01
CA THR A 91 21.15 7.44 3.22
C THR A 91 21.94 6.98 4.44
N ARG A 92 21.85 7.72 5.56
CA ARG A 92 22.44 7.33 6.84
C ARG A 92 22.16 5.84 7.10
N LYS A 93 23.22 5.07 7.34
CA LYS A 93 23.11 3.63 7.61
C LYS A 93 22.23 3.43 8.85
N ARG A 94 21.07 2.84 8.66
CA ARG A 94 20.16 2.52 9.76
C ARG A 94 20.72 1.30 10.49
N VAL A 95 20.70 1.39 11.81
CA VAL A 95 21.00 0.27 12.69
C VAL A 95 19.67 -0.35 13.08
N CYS A 96 19.56 -1.66 12.92
CA CYS A 96 18.39 -2.43 13.27
C CYS A 96 18.13 -2.33 14.78
N PHE A 97 16.86 -2.14 15.15
CA PHE A 97 16.48 -2.01 16.55
C PHE A 97 16.78 -3.29 17.36
N TYR A 98 16.57 -4.47 16.77
CA TYR A 98 16.68 -5.77 17.45
C TYR A 98 18.13 -6.27 17.49
N CYS A 99 18.73 -6.62 16.35
CA CYS A 99 20.09 -7.20 16.31
C CYS A 99 21.24 -6.19 16.24
N LYS A 100 20.95 -4.88 16.17
CA LYS A 100 21.96 -3.83 15.93
C LYS A 100 22.77 -3.98 14.63
N GLY A 101 22.30 -4.80 13.68
CA GLY A 101 22.89 -4.94 12.35
C GLY A 101 22.54 -3.79 11.40
N HIS A 102 23.29 -3.65 10.31
CA HIS A 102 23.08 -2.59 9.30
C HIS A 102 22.02 -2.98 8.25
N HIS A 103 20.75 -2.97 8.66
CA HIS A 103 19.60 -3.21 7.79
C HIS A 103 18.34 -2.52 8.31
N ASN A 104 17.35 -2.39 7.44
CA ASN A 104 16.02 -1.96 7.87
C ASN A 104 15.39 -2.99 8.83
N THR A 105 14.90 -2.55 9.99
CA THR A 105 14.26 -3.39 11.02
C THR A 105 13.17 -4.33 10.47
N ALA A 106 12.44 -3.96 9.41
CA ALA A 106 11.45 -4.81 8.75
C ALA A 106 12.03 -6.07 8.08
N LEU A 107 13.35 -6.10 7.88
CA LEU A 107 14.13 -7.21 7.30
C LEU A 107 14.89 -8.02 8.36
N CYS A 108 14.69 -7.74 9.65
CA CYS A 108 15.45 -8.38 10.71
C CYS A 108 14.91 -9.76 11.07
N TYR A 109 15.76 -10.80 11.02
CA TYR A 109 15.36 -12.16 11.36
C TYR A 109 15.28 -12.38 12.88
N THR A 110 16.10 -11.67 13.65
CA THR A 110 16.15 -11.84 15.11
C THR A 110 14.95 -11.24 15.83
N LYS A 111 14.24 -10.29 15.20
CA LYS A 111 13.00 -9.69 15.72
C LYS A 111 12.01 -10.73 16.24
N TYR A 112 12.01 -11.92 15.64
CA TYR A 112 11.04 -12.97 15.88
C TYR A 112 11.62 -14.16 16.67
N ASN A 113 12.95 -14.21 16.87
CA ASN A 113 13.63 -15.27 17.63
C ASN A 113 13.59 -15.04 19.16
N ASP A 114 13.35 -13.81 19.61
CA ASP A 114 13.21 -13.53 21.05
C ASP A 114 11.87 -14.04 21.62
N GLN A 115 10.85 -14.27 20.78
CA GLN A 115 9.55 -14.81 21.21
C GLN A 115 9.51 -16.33 21.33
N THR A 116 10.44 -17.06 20.71
CA THR A 116 10.56 -18.52 20.87
C THR A 116 11.31 -18.90 22.13
N GLN A 117 12.21 -18.04 22.65
CA GLN A 117 12.90 -18.29 23.93
C GLN A 117 12.04 -17.99 25.17
N SER A 118 11.07 -17.06 25.08
CA SER A 118 10.19 -16.75 26.20
C SER A 118 9.10 -17.80 26.47
N VAL A 119 8.82 -18.70 25.51
CA VAL A 119 7.81 -19.76 25.68
C VAL A 119 8.45 -21.04 26.26
N GLY A 120 9.69 -21.37 25.87
CA GLY A 120 10.40 -22.55 26.35
C GLY A 120 10.70 -22.54 27.85
N LEU A 121 11.01 -21.37 28.43
CA LEU A 121 11.26 -21.24 29.87
C LEU A 121 9.99 -21.43 30.73
N ILE A 122 8.79 -21.20 30.17
CA ILE A 122 7.53 -21.34 30.90
C ILE A 122 7.11 -22.82 30.96
N GLU A 123 7.50 -23.65 29.99
CA GLU A 123 7.23 -25.09 30.01
C GLU A 123 8.16 -25.85 30.97
N GLU A 124 9.45 -25.50 31.04
CA GLU A 124 10.40 -26.15 31.95
C GLU A 124 10.07 -25.89 33.43
N GLU A 125 9.68 -24.67 33.80
CA GLU A 125 9.23 -24.36 35.17
C GLU A 125 7.93 -25.10 35.55
N LYS A 126 7.01 -25.31 34.60
CA LYS A 126 5.76 -26.05 34.83
C LYS A 126 5.99 -27.55 34.98
N ILE A 127 6.98 -28.11 34.28
CA ILE A 127 7.35 -29.53 34.39
C ILE A 127 8.05 -29.80 35.73
N GLN A 128 8.96 -28.95 36.17
CA GLN A 128 9.65 -29.12 37.46
C GLN A 128 8.74 -28.94 38.68
N ARG A 129 7.67 -28.13 38.60
CA ARG A 129 6.67 -28.00 39.69
C ARG A 129 5.70 -29.18 39.79
N ARG A 130 5.59 -30.01 38.75
CA ARG A 130 4.75 -31.22 38.75
C ARG A 130 5.49 -32.47 39.25
N GLN A 131 6.80 -32.38 39.45
CA GLN A 131 7.66 -33.48 39.91
C GLN A 131 8.18 -33.29 41.35
N ARG A 132 7.61 -32.35 42.12
CA ARG A 132 7.83 -32.19 43.57
C ARG A 132 6.55 -32.46 44.34
#